data_AF-A0A6N7PYM4-F1
#
_entry.id   AF-A0A6N7PYM4-F1
#
_cell.length_a   1.000
_cell.length_b   1.000
_cell.length_c   1.000
_cell.angle_alpha   90.00
_cell.angle_beta   90.00
_cell.angle_gamma   90.00
#
_symmetry.space_group_name_H-M   'P 1'
#
loop_
_entity.id
_entity.type
_entity.pdbx_description
1 polymer ?
#
loop_
_entity_poly.entity_id
_entity_poly.type
_entity_poly.pdbx_seq_one_letter_code
_entity_poly.pdbx_strand_id
1 'polypeptide(L)'
;MKARFALASLLLFPLAGCLDSHGTGTGAPPIATPDPEAEPLRGDALPTGAVSFFKKLACPEGWKPYESAAGRTIVAASEALPSGQTLGEPLASQEERTHSHALSASVDVPSVSYVGAPGGGNAGVGKAGAVTFVAASEPASAEVPYVQLLACKKNAEPVPRVTPLPPRLLMFFELESCPAGWKPAEGTAGRLLVGLPQYAPADRPFGGEPFTSPALRAHGHAFTSTLETPSHGIGLAGGCCGDGYARKGTYEFAAETEPSEVDMPMLVLLQCEKE
;
A
#
# COMPACT_ATOMS: atom_id res chain seq x y z
N MET A 1 -5.66 6.24 -36.85
CA MET A 1 -6.39 7.20 -37.71
C MET A 1 -7.41 7.94 -36.83
N LYS A 2 -7.30 9.29 -36.73
CA LYS A 2 -8.34 10.26 -36.30
C LYS A 2 -8.92 10.11 -34.87
N ALA A 3 -9.14 11.15 -34.06
CA ALA A 3 -8.89 12.58 -34.15
C ALA A 3 -8.93 13.17 -32.74
N ARG A 4 -8.23 14.29 -32.57
CA ARG A 4 -8.21 15.17 -31.40
C ARG A 4 -9.57 15.83 -31.19
N PHE A 5 -9.94 16.07 -29.92
CA PHE A 5 -10.72 17.25 -29.55
C PHE A 5 -10.17 17.82 -28.24
N ALA A 6 -9.58 19.02 -28.36
CA ALA A 6 -9.29 19.91 -27.26
C ALA A 6 -10.51 20.81 -27.05
N LEU A 7 -10.90 21.03 -25.80
CA LEU A 7 -11.76 22.15 -25.43
C LEU A 7 -11.13 22.84 -24.22
N ALA A 8 -10.44 23.93 -24.50
CA ALA A 8 -9.99 24.89 -23.49
C ALA A 8 -11.17 25.83 -23.20
N SER A 9 -11.63 25.86 -21.94
CA SER A 9 -12.58 26.85 -21.47
C SER A 9 -11.86 27.76 -20.48
N LEU A 10 -11.46 28.93 -20.96
CA LEU A 10 -10.86 30.00 -20.18
C LEU A 10 -12.00 30.86 -19.61
N LEU A 11 -12.25 30.76 -18.30
CA LEU A 11 -13.15 31.68 -17.59
C LEU A 11 -12.31 32.79 -16.94
N LEU A 12 -12.37 33.98 -17.52
CA LEU A 12 -11.95 35.22 -16.88
C LEU A 12 -12.98 35.62 -15.82
N PHE A 13 -12.54 35.78 -14.57
CA PHE A 13 -13.29 36.48 -13.53
C PHE A 13 -12.79 37.92 -13.39
N PRO A 14 -13.67 38.93 -13.30
CA PRO A 14 -13.29 40.30 -13.04
C PRO A 14 -12.91 40.51 -11.56
N LEU A 15 -11.78 41.18 -11.34
CA LEU A 15 -11.40 41.77 -10.06
C LEU A 15 -12.32 42.96 -9.76
N ALA A 16 -13.22 42.78 -8.80
CA ALA A 16 -13.96 43.89 -8.18
C ALA A 16 -13.08 44.49 -7.07
N GLY A 17 -12.64 45.74 -7.27
CA GLY A 17 -12.04 46.55 -6.24
C GLY A 17 -13.11 47.10 -5.29
N CYS A 18 -12.85 46.99 -3.99
CA CYS A 18 -13.52 47.80 -2.99
C CYS A 18 -12.49 48.76 -2.38
N LEU A 19 -12.74 50.05 -2.62
CA LEU A 19 -12.09 51.19 -1.96
C LEU A 19 -12.80 51.50 -0.63
N ASP A 20 -11.98 51.94 0.32
CA ASP A 20 -12.22 52.85 1.45
C ASP A 20 -13.17 52.52 2.60
N SER A 21 -12.61 52.60 3.81
CA SER A 21 -13.13 53.47 4.86
C SER A 21 -12.04 53.82 5.89
N HIS A 22 -11.80 55.12 6.04
CA HIS A 22 -10.95 55.73 7.05
C HIS A 22 -11.53 55.53 8.46
N GLY A 23 -10.80 54.84 9.32
CA GLY A 23 -11.01 54.82 10.77
C GLY A 23 -9.88 55.52 11.50
N THR A 24 -10.06 56.78 11.87
CA THR A 24 -9.18 57.49 12.81
C THR A 24 -9.48 57.03 14.24
N GLY A 25 -8.81 55.97 14.67
CA GLY A 25 -8.87 55.42 16.02
C GLY A 25 -7.54 55.57 16.74
N THR A 26 -7.54 56.40 17.78
CA THR A 26 -6.44 56.78 18.66
C THR A 26 -5.82 55.59 19.42
N GLY A 27 -4.48 55.57 19.50
CA GLY A 27 -3.75 54.91 20.60
C GLY A 27 -3.19 53.52 20.33
N ALA A 28 -2.44 53.31 19.24
CA ALA A 28 -1.58 52.14 19.11
C ALA A 28 -0.32 52.35 19.99
N PRO A 29 0.07 51.37 20.84
CA PRO A 29 1.38 51.39 21.50
C PRO A 29 2.49 51.43 20.44
N PRO A 30 3.66 52.00 20.75
CA PRO A 30 4.76 52.11 19.80
C PRO A 30 5.07 50.72 19.24
N ILE A 31 4.89 50.58 17.92
CA ILE A 31 5.35 49.42 17.17
C ILE A 31 6.87 49.44 17.33
N ALA A 32 7.40 48.52 18.14
CA ALA A 32 8.82 48.29 18.22
C ALA A 32 9.31 48.01 16.80
N THR A 33 10.16 48.88 16.27
CA THR A 33 10.81 48.68 14.97
C THR A 33 11.59 47.36 15.05
N PRO A 34 11.30 46.37 14.18
CA PRO A 34 12.06 45.13 14.17
C PRO A 34 13.52 45.49 13.90
N ASP A 35 14.39 44.95 14.74
CA ASP A 35 15.84 45.13 14.65
C ASP A 35 16.32 44.66 13.26
N PRO A 36 16.85 45.54 12.39
CA PRO A 36 17.23 45.19 11.03
C PRO A 36 18.43 44.22 10.96
N GLU A 37 19.07 43.91 12.10
CA GLU A 37 20.19 42.96 12.20
C GLU A 37 19.82 41.62 12.85
N ALA A 38 18.54 41.38 13.18
CA ALA A 38 18.12 40.08 13.68
C ALA A 38 18.24 39.03 12.57
N GLU A 39 19.32 38.23 12.58
CA GLU A 39 19.48 37.05 11.74
C GLU A 39 18.17 36.23 11.78
N PRO A 40 17.59 35.86 10.62
CA PRO A 40 16.35 35.10 10.61
C PRO A 40 16.60 33.80 11.37
N LEU A 41 15.78 33.53 12.41
CA LEU A 41 15.87 32.31 13.20
C LEU A 41 15.95 31.09 12.26
N ARG A 42 17.12 30.47 12.17
CA ARG A 42 17.36 29.28 11.33
C ARG A 42 16.92 28.05 12.11
N GLY A 43 16.24 27.12 11.44
CA GLY A 43 15.73 25.88 12.05
C GLY A 43 14.21 25.82 12.18
N ASP A 44 13.73 24.91 13.02
CA ASP A 44 12.31 24.64 13.24
C ASP A 44 12.09 24.14 14.67
N ALA A 45 10.82 24.15 15.11
CA ALA A 45 10.42 23.80 16.46
C ALA A 45 10.21 22.28 16.65
N LEU A 46 10.54 21.43 15.67
CA LEU A 46 10.35 19.99 15.82
C LEU A 46 11.42 19.39 16.73
N PRO A 47 11.05 18.49 17.67
CA PRO A 47 12.00 17.83 18.55
C PRO A 47 13.05 17.01 17.80
N THR A 48 14.25 16.93 18.37
CA THR A 48 15.27 15.96 17.93
C THR A 48 14.66 14.55 17.87
N GLY A 49 15.04 13.78 16.84
CA GLY A 49 14.48 12.45 16.58
C GLY A 49 13.22 12.45 15.72
N ALA A 50 12.60 13.60 15.43
CA ALA A 50 11.48 13.68 14.48
C ALA A 50 11.90 13.19 13.09
N VAL A 51 11.03 12.42 12.42
CA VAL A 51 11.26 11.87 11.08
C VAL A 51 10.17 12.37 10.13
N SER A 52 10.59 12.92 8.99
CA SER A 52 9.68 13.43 7.96
C SER A 52 10.23 13.21 6.55
N PHE A 53 9.34 13.28 5.56
CA PHE A 53 9.68 13.13 4.14
C PHE A 53 9.84 14.49 3.47
N PHE A 54 10.88 14.62 2.65
CA PHE A 54 11.19 15.85 1.94
C PHE A 54 11.29 15.60 0.44
N LYS A 55 10.67 16.47 -0.35
CA LYS A 55 10.81 16.51 -1.82
C LYS A 55 12.09 17.25 -2.22
N LYS A 56 13.24 16.80 -1.71
CA LYS A 56 14.59 17.38 -1.95
C LYS A 56 15.63 16.26 -2.02
N LEU A 57 16.78 16.55 -2.61
CA LEU A 57 17.92 15.61 -2.68
C LEU A 57 18.77 15.59 -1.40
N ALA A 58 18.64 16.61 -0.56
CA ALA A 58 19.35 16.72 0.72
C ALA A 58 18.39 17.21 1.81
N CYS A 59 18.67 16.80 3.03
CA CYS A 59 17.92 17.23 4.20
C CYS A 59 18.17 18.71 4.49
N PRO A 60 17.15 19.44 4.97
CA PRO A 60 17.32 20.83 5.36
C PRO A 60 18.28 20.98 6.55
N GLU A 61 18.73 22.20 6.81
CA GLU A 61 19.58 22.52 7.95
C GLU A 61 18.94 22.03 9.27
N GLY A 62 19.75 21.38 10.12
CA GLY A 62 19.31 20.75 11.37
C GLY A 62 18.73 19.34 11.21
N TRP A 63 18.65 18.82 9.99
CA TRP A 63 18.20 17.47 9.67
C TRP A 63 19.31 16.68 8.97
N LYS A 64 19.25 15.34 9.06
CA LYS A 64 20.16 14.42 8.37
C LYS A 64 19.38 13.34 7.63
N PRO A 65 19.90 12.79 6.52
CA PRO A 65 19.29 11.63 5.87
C PRO A 65 19.06 10.51 6.87
N TYR A 66 17.88 9.88 6.80
CA TYR A 66 17.53 8.78 7.68
C TYR A 66 17.64 7.45 6.95
N GLU A 67 18.84 6.88 6.97
CA GLU A 67 19.21 5.69 6.18
C GLU A 67 18.31 4.47 6.45
N SER A 68 17.87 4.27 7.70
CA SER A 68 16.98 3.14 8.05
C SER A 68 15.64 3.18 7.31
N ALA A 69 15.19 4.36 6.87
CA ALA A 69 13.95 4.51 6.10
C ALA A 69 14.15 4.41 4.58
N ALA A 70 15.39 4.27 4.09
CA ALA A 70 15.66 4.15 2.66
C ALA A 70 14.96 2.91 2.08
N GLY A 71 14.16 3.12 1.03
CA GLY A 71 13.41 2.06 0.35
C GLY A 71 12.25 1.48 1.16
N ARG A 72 11.82 2.12 2.26
CA ARG A 72 10.78 1.61 3.16
C ARG A 72 9.65 2.61 3.35
N THR A 73 8.43 2.10 3.49
CA THR A 73 7.33 2.91 4.03
C THR A 73 7.45 3.00 5.56
N ILE A 74 6.94 4.07 6.16
CA ILE A 74 6.93 4.24 7.61
C ILE A 74 5.52 3.92 8.15
N VAL A 75 5.46 3.07 9.16
CA VAL A 75 4.22 2.69 9.87
C VAL A 75 4.34 3.05 11.35
N ALA A 76 3.23 3.45 11.95
CA ALA A 76 3.17 3.75 13.37
C ALA A 76 3.33 2.48 14.20
N ALA A 77 4.20 2.54 15.21
CA ALA A 77 4.38 1.47 16.18
C ALA A 77 3.06 1.14 16.89
N SER A 78 2.92 -0.12 17.28
CA SER A 78 1.87 -0.64 18.14
C SER A 78 2.48 -1.48 19.26
N GLU A 79 1.70 -1.89 20.25
CA GLU A 79 2.19 -2.76 21.33
C GLU A 79 2.80 -4.06 20.78
N ALA A 80 2.18 -4.62 19.75
CA ALA A 80 2.62 -5.86 19.12
C ALA A 80 3.63 -5.66 17.97
N LEU A 81 3.87 -4.40 17.59
CA LEU A 81 4.83 -4.01 16.56
C LEU A 81 5.65 -2.79 17.04
N PRO A 82 6.72 -3.02 17.82
CA PRO A 82 7.45 -1.94 18.47
C PRO A 82 8.29 -1.09 17.50
N SER A 83 8.58 0.14 17.92
CA SER A 83 9.43 1.10 17.20
C SER A 83 10.83 0.53 16.93
N GLY A 84 11.40 0.88 15.78
CA GLY A 84 12.73 0.45 15.34
C GLY A 84 12.76 -0.84 14.52
N GLN A 85 11.63 -1.56 14.41
CA GLN A 85 11.58 -2.77 13.58
C GLN A 85 11.56 -2.44 12.09
N THR A 86 12.33 -3.21 11.32
CA THR A 86 12.28 -3.24 9.85
C THR A 86 11.68 -4.55 9.39
N LEU A 87 10.74 -4.50 8.44
CA LEU A 87 10.08 -5.65 7.86
C LEU A 87 10.30 -5.64 6.34
N GLY A 88 10.57 -6.80 5.75
CA GLY A 88 10.81 -6.95 4.32
C GLY A 88 12.12 -6.32 3.81
N GLU A 89 12.44 -6.62 2.55
CA GLU A 89 13.62 -6.09 1.87
C GLU A 89 13.35 -4.73 1.22
N PRO A 90 14.25 -3.74 1.38
CA PRO A 90 14.02 -2.39 0.89
C PRO A 90 13.85 -2.34 -0.61
N LEU A 91 12.97 -1.45 -1.07
CA LEU A 91 12.84 -1.13 -2.47
C LEU A 91 14.09 -0.40 -2.96
N ALA A 92 14.63 -0.83 -4.10
CA ALA A 92 15.54 -0.04 -4.91
C ALA A 92 14.84 1.20 -5.47
N SER A 93 15.62 2.13 -6.05
CA SER A 93 15.02 3.32 -6.65
C SER A 93 14.12 2.95 -7.83
N GLN A 94 12.87 3.43 -7.80
CA GLN A 94 11.83 3.20 -8.81
C GLN A 94 11.51 1.71 -9.05
N GLU A 95 11.70 0.86 -8.04
CA GLU A 95 11.44 -0.58 -8.14
C GLU A 95 9.95 -0.91 -8.20
N GLU A 96 9.47 -1.46 -9.31
CA GLU A 96 8.13 -2.09 -9.32
C GLU A 96 8.22 -3.48 -8.71
N ARG A 97 7.54 -3.70 -7.57
CA ARG A 97 7.59 -4.98 -6.87
C ARG A 97 6.61 -5.96 -7.51
N THR A 98 7.13 -7.13 -7.89
CA THR A 98 6.33 -8.23 -8.43
C THR A 98 6.14 -9.34 -7.41
N HIS A 99 5.07 -10.10 -7.52
CA HIS A 99 4.86 -11.32 -6.73
C HIS A 99 4.11 -12.38 -7.55
N SER A 100 4.07 -13.62 -7.04
CA SER A 100 3.41 -14.77 -7.65
C SER A 100 2.62 -15.54 -6.61
N HIS A 101 1.64 -16.32 -7.05
CA HIS A 101 0.90 -17.25 -6.19
C HIS A 101 1.12 -18.69 -6.60
N ALA A 102 1.06 -19.60 -5.63
CA ALA A 102 0.86 -21.01 -5.92
C ALA A 102 -0.63 -21.25 -6.25
N LEU A 103 -0.88 -22.14 -7.21
CA LEU A 103 -2.22 -22.54 -7.63
C LEU A 103 -2.35 -24.04 -7.43
N SER A 104 -3.48 -24.45 -6.87
CA SER A 104 -3.89 -25.85 -6.88
C SER A 104 -5.39 -25.96 -7.14
N ALA A 105 -5.79 -26.93 -7.93
CA ALA A 105 -7.21 -27.29 -8.06
C ALA A 105 -7.39 -28.77 -8.40
N SER A 106 -8.62 -29.23 -8.20
CA SER A 106 -9.06 -30.59 -8.53
C SER A 106 -10.35 -30.50 -9.33
N VAL A 107 -10.39 -31.18 -10.47
CA VAL A 107 -11.57 -31.25 -11.35
C VAL A 107 -12.03 -32.69 -11.45
N ASP A 108 -13.28 -32.96 -11.08
CA ASP A 108 -13.87 -34.28 -11.24
C ASP A 108 -14.34 -34.48 -12.68
N VAL A 109 -13.66 -35.37 -13.41
CA VAL A 109 -14.02 -35.75 -14.77
C VAL A 109 -15.01 -36.92 -14.73
N PRO A 110 -16.25 -36.78 -15.21
CA PRO A 110 -17.24 -37.85 -15.22
C PRO A 110 -16.80 -39.04 -16.08
N SER A 111 -17.24 -40.22 -15.66
CA SER A 111 -17.05 -41.47 -16.40
C SER A 111 -18.00 -41.59 -17.60
N VAL A 112 -17.51 -42.22 -18.66
CA VAL A 112 -18.29 -42.74 -19.80
C VAL A 112 -17.89 -44.19 -20.06
N SER A 113 -18.81 -44.98 -20.60
CA SER A 113 -18.60 -46.41 -20.87
C SER A 113 -19.03 -46.78 -22.30
N TYR A 114 -18.34 -47.74 -22.91
CA TYR A 114 -18.54 -48.12 -24.32
C TYR A 114 -18.78 -49.62 -24.50
N VAL A 115 -19.68 -49.98 -25.42
CA VAL A 115 -19.88 -51.35 -25.91
C VAL A 115 -18.74 -51.72 -26.85
N GLY A 116 -18.16 -52.91 -26.72
CA GLY A 116 -17.12 -53.36 -27.66
C GLY A 116 -15.70 -52.86 -27.35
N ALA A 117 -15.53 -52.17 -26.21
CA ALA A 117 -14.23 -51.94 -25.57
C ALA A 117 -13.87 -52.91 -24.39
N PRO A 118 -14.41 -54.14 -24.25
CA PRO A 118 -13.95 -55.08 -23.23
C PRO A 118 -12.66 -55.77 -23.71
N GLY A 119 -11.50 -55.17 -23.43
CA GLY A 119 -10.23 -55.78 -23.78
C GLY A 119 -9.05 -54.82 -23.58
N GLY A 120 -7.94 -55.35 -23.09
CA GLY A 120 -6.67 -54.61 -23.04
C GLY A 120 -6.29 -54.09 -24.43
N GLY A 121 -5.85 -52.83 -24.49
CA GLY A 121 -5.56 -52.12 -25.75
C GLY A 121 -5.89 -50.63 -25.71
N ASN A 122 -6.74 -50.19 -24.79
CA ASN A 122 -7.14 -48.78 -24.62
C ASN A 122 -6.26 -48.04 -23.60
N ALA A 123 -5.00 -48.45 -23.39
CA ALA A 123 -4.14 -47.85 -22.37
C ALA A 123 -3.73 -46.38 -22.65
N GLY A 124 -4.08 -45.84 -23.82
CA GLY A 124 -3.77 -44.47 -24.25
C GLY A 124 -4.92 -43.47 -24.11
N VAL A 125 -6.09 -43.85 -23.55
CA VAL A 125 -7.22 -42.92 -23.38
C VAL A 125 -7.28 -42.34 -21.97
N GLY A 126 -7.82 -41.13 -21.84
CA GLY A 126 -7.99 -40.47 -20.55
C GLY A 126 -8.91 -41.25 -19.60
N LYS A 127 -8.58 -41.21 -18.30
CA LYS A 127 -9.35 -41.84 -17.22
C LYS A 127 -10.26 -40.81 -16.55
N ALA A 128 -11.46 -41.23 -16.17
CA ALA A 128 -12.36 -40.44 -15.33
C ALA A 128 -11.88 -40.40 -13.87
N GLY A 129 -12.42 -39.44 -13.12
CA GLY A 129 -12.08 -39.17 -11.72
C GLY A 129 -11.43 -37.80 -11.53
N ALA A 130 -10.89 -37.58 -10.34
CA ALA A 130 -10.25 -36.33 -9.97
C ALA A 130 -8.95 -36.14 -10.77
N VAL A 131 -8.88 -35.03 -11.50
CA VAL A 131 -7.67 -34.51 -12.13
C VAL A 131 -7.19 -33.34 -11.29
N THR A 132 -6.05 -33.51 -10.63
CA THR A 132 -5.42 -32.44 -9.85
C THR A 132 -4.32 -31.78 -10.66
N PHE A 133 -4.14 -30.48 -10.46
CA PHE A 133 -2.96 -29.78 -10.97
C PHE A 133 -2.41 -28.83 -9.91
N VAL A 134 -1.10 -28.63 -9.95
CA VAL A 134 -0.35 -27.69 -9.13
C VAL A 134 0.49 -26.85 -10.08
N ALA A 135 0.41 -25.53 -9.93
CA ALA A 135 1.14 -24.58 -10.74
C ALA A 135 1.54 -23.36 -9.89
N ALA A 136 2.28 -22.42 -10.51
CA ALA A 136 2.50 -21.10 -9.97
C ALA A 136 2.10 -20.07 -11.03
N SER A 137 1.62 -18.91 -10.61
CA SER A 137 1.45 -17.79 -11.53
C SER A 137 2.83 -17.27 -11.90
N GLU A 138 2.94 -16.67 -13.09
CA GLU A 138 4.11 -15.86 -13.38
C GLU A 138 4.17 -14.67 -12.41
N PRO A 139 5.38 -14.18 -12.07
CA PRO A 139 5.52 -12.94 -11.31
C PRO A 139 4.85 -11.78 -12.03
N ALA A 140 3.98 -11.07 -11.32
CA ALA A 140 3.26 -9.91 -11.84
C ALA A 140 3.40 -8.72 -10.90
N SER A 141 3.33 -7.52 -11.48
CA SER A 141 3.31 -6.25 -10.76
C SER A 141 2.16 -6.22 -9.77
N ALA A 142 2.41 -5.70 -8.56
CA ALA A 142 1.37 -5.44 -7.59
C ALA A 142 0.66 -4.09 -7.83
N GLU A 143 1.15 -3.29 -8.79
CA GLU A 143 0.62 -1.97 -9.15
C GLU A 143 0.44 -1.04 -7.94
N VAL A 144 1.31 -1.18 -6.93
CA VAL A 144 1.19 -0.40 -5.69
C VAL A 144 1.58 1.04 -5.99
N PRO A 145 0.67 2.02 -5.88
CA PRO A 145 0.99 3.39 -6.18
C PRO A 145 1.81 4.00 -5.04
N TYR A 146 3.10 4.22 -5.25
CA TYR A 146 3.97 4.86 -4.27
C TYR A 146 4.89 5.91 -4.89
N VAL A 147 5.44 6.79 -4.05
CA VAL A 147 6.44 7.79 -4.43
C VAL A 147 7.64 7.69 -3.49
N GLN A 148 8.84 7.83 -4.04
CA GLN A 148 10.07 7.85 -3.25
C GLN A 148 10.41 9.30 -2.88
N LEU A 149 10.50 9.57 -1.59
CA LEU A 149 10.90 10.86 -1.02
C LEU A 149 12.05 10.65 -0.05
N LEU A 150 12.88 11.68 0.13
CA LEU A 150 14.00 11.62 1.08
C LEU A 150 13.44 11.67 2.51
N ALA A 151 13.61 10.59 3.27
CA ALA A 151 13.37 10.60 4.69
C ALA A 151 14.53 11.29 5.42
N CYS A 152 14.20 12.25 6.27
CA CYS A 152 15.16 12.95 7.10
C CYS A 152 14.79 12.84 8.57
N LYS A 153 15.81 12.73 9.42
CA LYS A 153 15.69 12.77 10.88
C LYS A 153 16.22 14.09 11.42
N LYS A 154 15.48 14.72 12.33
CA LYS A 154 15.89 15.92 13.05
C LYS A 154 17.04 15.57 13.99
N ASN A 155 18.15 16.29 13.87
CA ASN A 155 19.35 16.07 14.67
C ASN A 155 19.77 17.31 15.48
N ALA A 156 19.36 18.50 15.09
CA ALA A 156 19.61 19.72 15.83
C ALA A 156 18.52 19.97 16.87
N GLU A 157 18.87 20.71 17.93
CA GLU A 157 17.93 21.14 18.97
C GLU A 157 16.78 21.96 18.38
N PRO A 158 15.55 21.87 18.94
CA PRO A 158 14.43 22.67 18.48
C PRO A 158 14.71 24.15 18.67
N VAL A 159 14.37 24.93 17.66
CA VAL A 159 14.44 26.39 17.73
C VAL A 159 13.03 26.91 17.96
N PRO A 160 12.73 27.48 19.15
CA PRO A 160 11.42 28.02 19.46
C PRO A 160 10.97 29.02 18.38
N ARG A 161 9.72 28.90 17.96
CA ARG A 161 9.07 29.82 17.02
C ARG A 161 8.04 30.66 17.76
N VAL A 162 7.80 31.88 17.26
CA VAL A 162 6.74 32.76 17.77
C VAL A 162 5.37 32.08 17.67
N THR A 163 5.15 31.35 16.57
CA THR A 163 3.98 30.49 16.40
C THR A 163 4.33 29.07 16.87
N PRO A 164 3.67 28.53 17.90
CA PRO A 164 3.89 27.17 18.36
C PRO A 164 3.45 26.16 17.28
N LEU A 165 3.95 24.92 17.41
CA LEU A 165 3.43 23.82 16.60
C LEU A 165 1.92 23.64 16.89
N PRO A 166 1.11 23.36 15.86
CA PRO A 166 -0.32 23.19 16.06
C PRO A 166 -0.59 21.98 16.96
N PRO A 167 -1.57 22.08 17.88
CA PRO A 167 -2.00 20.93 18.67
C PRO A 167 -2.53 19.85 17.73
N ARG A 168 -2.45 18.59 18.17
CA ARG A 168 -2.83 17.40 17.41
C ARG A 168 -2.01 17.13 16.15
N LEU A 169 -0.88 17.82 15.98
CA LEU A 169 0.10 17.46 14.95
C LEU A 169 0.64 16.06 15.21
N LEU A 170 0.56 15.18 14.21
CA LEU A 170 1.16 13.87 14.25
C LEU A 170 2.58 13.91 13.67
N MET A 171 3.53 13.26 14.34
CA MET A 171 4.91 13.16 13.88
C MET A 171 5.51 11.81 14.25
N PHE A 172 6.29 11.23 13.34
CA PHE A 172 7.07 10.04 13.62
C PHE A 172 8.37 10.41 14.34
N PHE A 173 8.82 9.55 15.25
CA PHE A 173 10.04 9.72 16.00
C PHE A 173 10.84 8.43 16.02
N GLU A 174 12.15 8.56 15.86
CA GLU A 174 13.10 7.51 16.25
C GLU A 174 13.50 7.75 17.71
N LEU A 175 12.57 7.45 18.63
CA LEU A 175 12.73 7.55 20.07
C LEU A 175 11.99 6.38 20.74
N GLU A 176 12.34 6.09 21.99
CA GLU A 176 11.63 5.09 22.82
C GLU A 176 10.33 5.64 23.41
N SER A 177 10.23 6.96 23.59
CA SER A 177 9.07 7.64 24.17
C SER A 177 8.86 9.01 23.52
N CYS A 178 7.64 9.54 23.66
CA CYS A 178 7.31 10.84 23.08
C CYS A 178 8.05 11.96 23.82
N PRO A 179 8.59 12.96 23.08
CA PRO A 179 9.29 14.09 23.68
C PRO A 179 8.33 14.96 24.50
N ALA A 180 8.87 15.84 25.35
CA ALA A 180 8.06 16.72 26.19
C ALA A 180 7.05 17.55 25.37
N GLY A 181 5.80 17.61 25.84
CA GLY A 181 4.69 18.27 25.14
C GLY A 181 4.08 17.44 24.00
N TRP A 182 4.42 16.15 23.93
CA TRP A 182 3.85 15.18 23.00
C TRP A 182 3.43 13.92 23.76
N LYS A 183 2.42 13.23 23.24
CA LYS A 183 1.91 11.97 23.78
C LYS A 183 1.82 10.90 22.68
N PRO A 184 1.76 9.60 23.00
CA PRO A 184 1.56 8.56 22.00
C PRO A 184 0.28 8.78 21.17
N ALA A 185 0.36 8.54 19.86
CA ALA A 185 -0.78 8.61 18.96
C ALA A 185 -1.50 7.26 18.86
N GLU A 186 -2.36 6.94 19.84
CA GLU A 186 -2.98 5.60 19.94
C GLU A 186 -3.91 5.26 18.76
N GLY A 187 -4.60 6.25 18.18
CA GLY A 187 -5.57 6.04 17.10
C GLY A 187 -4.97 5.58 15.77
N THR A 188 -3.66 5.67 15.61
CA THR A 188 -2.94 5.35 14.37
C THR A 188 -2.00 4.15 14.50
N ALA A 189 -1.93 3.53 15.68
CA ALA A 189 -1.05 2.40 15.97
C ALA A 189 -1.23 1.26 14.94
N GLY A 190 -0.13 0.84 14.30
CA GLY A 190 -0.12 -0.19 13.27
C GLY A 190 -0.85 0.19 11.99
N ARG A 191 -1.10 1.49 11.70
CA ARG A 191 -1.80 1.92 10.49
C ARG A 191 -0.94 2.79 9.60
N LEU A 192 -1.19 2.71 8.30
CA LEU A 192 -0.70 3.67 7.32
C LEU A 192 -1.56 4.94 7.38
N LEU A 193 -0.91 6.10 7.35
CA LEU A 193 -1.62 7.38 7.36
C LEU A 193 -2.02 7.76 5.94
N VAL A 194 -3.25 8.23 5.78
CA VAL A 194 -3.76 8.79 4.53
C VAL A 194 -4.23 10.21 4.78
N GLY A 195 -3.93 11.11 3.84
CA GLY A 195 -4.35 12.51 3.93
C GLY A 195 -5.86 12.64 4.03
N LEU A 196 -6.31 13.50 4.94
CA LEU A 196 -7.73 13.76 5.18
C LEU A 196 -8.33 14.53 3.98
N PRO A 197 -9.42 14.05 3.35
CA PRO A 197 -10.16 14.84 2.38
C PRO A 197 -10.69 16.14 2.99
N GLN A 198 -10.87 17.17 2.17
CA GLN A 198 -11.36 18.46 2.63
C GLN A 198 -12.68 18.30 3.40
N TYR A 199 -12.72 18.82 4.63
CA TYR A 199 -13.88 18.78 5.55
C TYR A 199 -14.30 17.40 6.07
N ALA A 200 -13.57 16.32 5.76
CA ALA A 200 -13.86 15.01 6.34
C ALA A 200 -13.53 14.98 7.84
N PRO A 201 -14.22 14.16 8.64
CA PRO A 201 -13.81 13.91 10.02
C PRO A 201 -12.48 13.13 10.07
N ALA A 202 -11.57 13.57 10.93
CA ALA A 202 -10.31 12.86 11.22
C ALA A 202 -10.56 11.54 11.99
N ASP A 203 -9.49 10.75 12.17
CA ASP A 203 -9.44 9.56 13.03
C ASP A 203 -10.46 8.46 12.70
N ARG A 204 -10.89 8.38 11.44
CA ARG A 204 -11.74 7.29 10.95
C ARG A 204 -10.84 6.16 10.45
N PRO A 205 -10.85 4.97 11.10
CA PRO A 205 -10.17 3.82 10.54
C PRO A 205 -10.88 3.40 9.26
N PHE A 206 -10.11 3.06 8.25
CA PHE A 206 -10.57 2.50 6.98
C PHE A 206 -9.58 1.44 6.52
N GLY A 207 -10.04 0.48 5.71
CA GLY A 207 -9.24 -0.65 5.25
C GLY A 207 -9.25 -1.82 6.25
N GLY A 208 -8.18 -2.61 6.24
CA GLY A 208 -8.05 -3.80 7.09
C GLY A 208 -7.71 -3.49 8.55
N GLU A 209 -7.54 -4.57 9.31
CA GLU A 209 -6.99 -4.52 10.67
C GLU A 209 -5.64 -3.78 10.73
N PRO A 210 -5.22 -3.23 11.87
CA PRO A 210 -3.88 -2.67 12.01
C PRO A 210 -2.81 -3.77 11.94
N PHE A 211 -1.58 -3.39 11.61
CA PHE A 211 -0.40 -4.25 11.75
C PHE A 211 -0.13 -4.50 13.25
N THR A 212 -0.36 -5.75 13.65
CA THR A 212 -0.14 -6.25 15.01
C THR A 212 0.93 -7.34 15.06
N SER A 213 1.65 -7.56 13.96
CA SER A 213 2.72 -8.54 13.89
C SER A 213 3.73 -8.14 12.81
N PRO A 214 4.96 -8.68 12.87
CA PRO A 214 5.95 -8.51 11.82
C PRO A 214 5.62 -9.32 10.55
N ALA A 215 4.59 -10.16 10.56
CA ALA A 215 4.16 -10.86 9.36
C ALA A 215 3.53 -9.86 8.39
N LEU A 216 3.96 -9.91 7.13
CA LEU A 216 3.37 -9.06 6.11
C LEU A 216 1.96 -9.60 5.77
N ARG A 217 1.19 -8.82 5.02
CA ARG A 217 -0.18 -9.21 4.69
C ARG A 217 -0.19 -10.04 3.41
N ALA A 218 -0.52 -11.31 3.56
CA ALA A 218 -0.79 -12.21 2.45
C ALA A 218 -2.24 -12.08 1.97
N HIS A 219 -2.46 -12.38 0.69
CA HIS A 219 -3.78 -12.48 0.09
C HIS A 219 -3.77 -13.53 -1.03
N GLY A 220 -4.95 -14.01 -1.42
CA GLY A 220 -5.14 -14.89 -2.58
C GLY A 220 -6.11 -14.28 -3.58
N HIS A 221 -6.21 -14.89 -4.75
CA HIS A 221 -7.14 -14.51 -5.81
C HIS A 221 -8.03 -15.69 -6.18
N ALA A 222 -9.32 -15.42 -6.37
CA ALA A 222 -10.19 -16.36 -7.05
C ALA A 222 -9.83 -16.38 -8.55
N PHE A 223 -9.79 -17.58 -9.14
CA PHE A 223 -9.62 -17.76 -10.57
C PHE A 223 -10.59 -18.80 -11.09
N THR A 224 -10.92 -18.68 -12.38
CA THR A 224 -11.68 -19.67 -13.11
C THR A 224 -10.84 -20.18 -14.27
N SER A 225 -11.02 -21.46 -14.61
CA SER A 225 -10.33 -22.08 -15.74
C SER A 225 -11.13 -23.27 -16.24
N THR A 226 -10.65 -23.88 -17.32
CA THR A 226 -11.32 -24.96 -18.03
C THR A 226 -10.38 -26.14 -18.25
N LEU A 227 -10.86 -27.34 -17.98
CA LEU A 227 -10.22 -28.59 -18.38
C LEU A 227 -10.95 -29.15 -19.61
N GLU A 228 -10.24 -29.31 -20.73
CA GLU A 228 -10.78 -29.94 -21.93
C GLU A 228 -10.36 -31.41 -22.03
N THR A 229 -11.33 -32.30 -22.26
CA THR A 229 -11.08 -33.71 -22.58
C THR A 229 -11.48 -33.97 -24.04
N PRO A 230 -10.51 -33.89 -24.99
CA PRO A 230 -10.82 -34.07 -26.41
C PRO A 230 -11.23 -35.52 -26.71
N SER A 231 -12.04 -35.69 -27.76
CA SER A 231 -12.41 -37.03 -28.23
C SER A 231 -11.20 -37.74 -28.81
N HIS A 232 -11.03 -39.02 -28.46
CA HIS A 232 -10.04 -39.91 -29.06
C HIS A 232 -10.61 -40.77 -30.22
N GLY A 233 -11.72 -40.35 -30.82
CA GLY A 233 -12.27 -41.01 -32.02
C GLY A 233 -12.94 -42.37 -31.76
N ILE A 234 -13.27 -42.71 -30.51
CA ILE A 234 -14.04 -43.93 -30.20
C ILE A 234 -15.49 -43.74 -30.67
N GLY A 235 -15.84 -44.36 -31.80
CA GLY A 235 -17.18 -44.33 -32.40
C GLY A 235 -18.11 -45.46 -31.93
N LEU A 236 -17.83 -46.08 -30.79
CA LEU A 236 -18.62 -47.18 -30.24
C LEU A 236 -19.91 -46.67 -29.58
N ALA A 237 -20.95 -47.50 -29.56
CA ALA A 237 -22.15 -47.21 -28.78
C ALA A 237 -21.82 -47.15 -27.28
N GLY A 238 -22.47 -46.25 -26.54
CA GLY A 238 -22.36 -46.21 -25.08
C GLY A 238 -22.92 -47.50 -24.45
N GLY A 239 -22.26 -48.06 -23.42
CA GLY A 239 -22.75 -49.28 -22.76
C GLY A 239 -21.79 -49.92 -21.75
N CYS A 240 -22.04 -51.17 -21.33
CA CYS A 240 -21.62 -51.70 -20.02
C CYS A 240 -20.27 -52.45 -19.94
N CYS A 241 -19.47 -52.52 -21.01
CA CYS A 241 -18.37 -53.49 -21.07
C CYS A 241 -16.95 -52.90 -20.95
N GLY A 242 -16.78 -51.59 -21.10
CA GLY A 242 -15.56 -50.87 -20.75
C GLY A 242 -15.92 -49.54 -20.12
N ASP A 243 -15.47 -49.29 -18.90
CA ASP A 243 -15.83 -48.15 -18.05
C ASP A 243 -14.60 -47.38 -17.56
N GLY A 244 -14.85 -46.30 -16.81
CA GLY A 244 -13.78 -45.50 -16.20
C GLY A 244 -13.06 -44.56 -17.18
N TYR A 245 -13.56 -44.43 -18.42
CA TYR A 245 -13.02 -43.51 -19.41
C TYR A 245 -13.47 -42.08 -19.11
N ALA A 246 -12.58 -41.11 -19.30
CA ALA A 246 -12.93 -39.70 -19.23
C ALA A 246 -14.00 -39.38 -20.28
N ARG A 247 -15.13 -38.83 -19.85
CA ARG A 247 -16.13 -38.28 -20.77
C ARG A 247 -15.51 -37.11 -21.55
N LYS A 248 -15.82 -37.00 -22.84
CA LYS A 248 -15.48 -35.82 -23.66
C LYS A 248 -16.27 -34.61 -23.15
N GLY A 249 -15.59 -33.48 -22.93
CA GLY A 249 -16.24 -32.23 -22.58
C GLY A 249 -15.26 -31.13 -22.24
N THR A 250 -15.83 -29.98 -21.88
CA THR A 250 -15.13 -28.86 -21.24
C THR A 250 -15.68 -28.76 -19.83
N TYR A 251 -14.79 -28.82 -18.84
CA TYR A 251 -15.13 -28.74 -17.42
C TYR A 251 -14.63 -27.42 -16.89
N GLU A 252 -15.55 -26.50 -16.64
CA GLU A 252 -15.23 -25.25 -15.96
C GLU A 252 -15.08 -25.51 -14.46
N PHE A 253 -14.12 -24.84 -13.85
CA PHE A 253 -13.93 -24.88 -12.41
C PHE A 253 -13.44 -23.53 -11.90
N ALA A 254 -13.65 -23.31 -10.60
CA ALA A 254 -13.17 -22.16 -9.87
C ALA A 254 -12.33 -22.63 -8.69
N ALA A 255 -11.27 -21.90 -8.38
CA ALA A 255 -10.42 -22.14 -7.22
C ALA A 255 -9.83 -20.82 -6.72
N GLU A 256 -9.14 -20.88 -5.59
CA GLU A 256 -8.39 -19.76 -5.04
C GLU A 256 -6.91 -20.09 -5.09
N THR A 257 -6.10 -19.08 -5.37
CA THR A 257 -4.64 -19.20 -5.23
C THR A 257 -4.26 -19.21 -3.76
N GLU A 258 -3.15 -19.86 -3.42
CA GLU A 258 -2.61 -19.79 -2.07
C GLU A 258 -2.25 -18.34 -1.69
N PRO A 259 -2.37 -17.98 -0.40
CA PRO A 259 -1.96 -16.66 0.07
C PRO A 259 -0.49 -16.36 -0.24
N SER A 260 -0.25 -15.19 -0.81
CA SER A 260 1.08 -14.66 -1.10
C SER A 260 1.15 -13.17 -0.76
N GLU A 261 2.36 -12.68 -0.54
CA GLU A 261 2.65 -11.31 -0.10
C GLU A 261 3.34 -10.54 -1.23
N VAL A 262 3.03 -9.24 -1.32
CA VAL A 262 3.77 -8.31 -2.21
C VAL A 262 5.15 -7.99 -1.63
N ASP A 263 5.38 -8.26 -0.34
CA ASP A 263 6.61 -7.93 0.39
C ASP A 263 6.92 -6.41 0.42
N MET A 264 5.90 -5.57 0.63
CA MET A 264 6.11 -4.12 0.78
C MET A 264 6.89 -3.83 2.07
N PRO A 265 8.10 -3.26 1.99
CA PRO A 265 8.98 -3.17 3.15
C PRO A 265 8.63 -1.97 4.03
N MET A 266 8.71 -2.18 5.34
CA MET A 266 8.26 -1.23 6.35
C MET A 266 9.37 -0.91 7.35
N LEU A 267 9.39 0.33 7.82
CA LEU A 267 10.06 0.75 9.05
C LEU A 267 9.00 1.19 10.04
N VAL A 268 9.04 0.59 11.23
CA VAL A 268 8.10 0.88 12.31
C VAL A 268 8.70 1.96 13.19
N LEU A 269 7.99 3.07 13.39
CA LEU A 269 8.44 4.18 14.23
C LEU A 269 7.38 4.57 15.24
N LEU A 270 7.82 5.06 16.40
CA LEU A 270 6.95 5.71 17.36
C LEU A 270 6.25 6.89 16.70
N GLN A 271 4.92 6.97 16.83
CA GLN A 271 4.17 8.14 16.41
C GLN A 271 3.64 8.87 17.63
N CYS A 272 3.84 10.18 17.65
CA CYS A 272 3.38 11.04 18.72
C CYS A 272 2.44 12.13 18.19
N GLU A 273 1.49 12.53 19.04
CA GLU A 273 0.58 13.64 18.85
C GLU A 273 1.04 14.82 19.73
N LYS A 274 1.12 16.03 19.14
CA LYS A 274 1.39 17.25 19.88
C LYS A 274 0.23 17.57 20.81
N GLU A 275 0.51 17.76 22.09
CA GLU A 275 -0.47 18.21 23.10
C GLU A 275 -0.97 19.63 22.86
#